data_AF-A0AAV8ATD9-F1
#
_entry.id   AF-A0AAV8ATD9-F1
#
_cell.length_a   1.000
_cell.length_b   1.000
_cell.length_c   1.000
_cell.angle_alpha   90.00
_cell.angle_beta   90.00
_cell.angle_gamma   90.00
#
_symmetry.space_group_name_H-M   'P 1'
#
loop_
_entity.id
_entity.type
_entity.pdbx_description
1 polymer ?
#
loop_
_entity_poly.entity_id
_entity_poly.type
_entity_poly.pdbx_seq_one_letter_code
_entity_poly.pdbx_strand_id
1 'polypeptide(L)'
;MNGGSLERHARKLQNFDSRETINMTNHHVSGRRVRALRKAHGILNIAGWGFLLPCGVIAARYFRDFPFNCRRVWFVVHVGLQICGYTIGTAGWAIGLSLQSDHFRTFRAHRIIGIIIFGLATLQMLAIFLKPKKDDRYRRYWNIYHHFVGYTLLSLIVINIFKGLAILQPPKSWKHTYISLLVLLGSIVLLLEIITWAKFYWDNFDCTFNLKNIPPPPMRSLQPPAPVQRGAQELGNGT
;
A
#
# COMPACT_ATOMS: atom_id res chain seq x y z
N MET A 1 17.33 -55.15 -25.37
CA MET A 1 16.09 -54.38 -25.17
C MET A 1 16.47 -53.03 -24.57
N ASN A 2 16.60 -51.99 -25.41
CA ASN A 2 16.98 -50.65 -24.93
C ASN A 2 15.73 -49.91 -24.46
N GLY A 3 15.65 -49.70 -23.14
CA GLY A 3 14.62 -48.87 -22.52
C GLY A 3 14.82 -47.42 -22.88
N GLY A 4 14.07 -46.93 -23.87
CA GLY A 4 13.99 -45.52 -24.21
C GLY A 4 13.31 -44.75 -23.07
N SER A 5 14.12 -44.05 -22.27
CA SER A 5 13.66 -43.03 -21.33
C SER A 5 12.82 -41.98 -22.07
N LEU A 6 11.55 -41.85 -21.69
CA LEU A 6 10.69 -40.74 -22.11
C LEU A 6 11.17 -39.45 -21.45
N GLU A 7 12.12 -38.76 -22.09
CA GLU A 7 12.50 -37.40 -21.74
C GLU A 7 11.29 -36.47 -21.85
N ARG A 8 10.77 -36.03 -20.69
CA ARG A 8 9.76 -34.98 -20.61
C ARG A 8 10.36 -33.67 -21.12
N HIS A 9 10.04 -33.32 -22.36
CA HIS A 9 10.45 -32.07 -22.97
C HIS A 9 9.97 -30.87 -22.13
N ALA A 10 10.85 -29.87 -21.95
CA ALA A 10 10.55 -28.67 -21.19
C ALA A 10 9.35 -27.92 -21.81
N ARG A 11 8.24 -27.86 -21.07
CA ARG A 11 6.99 -27.24 -21.53
C ARG A 11 7.15 -25.71 -21.56
N LYS A 12 7.37 -25.14 -22.75
CA LYS A 12 7.25 -23.69 -23.01
C LYS A 12 5.78 -23.28 -23.06
N LEU A 13 5.46 -22.04 -22.71
CA LEU A 13 4.09 -21.48 -22.75
C LEU A 13 3.32 -21.76 -24.05
N GLN A 14 4.04 -21.88 -25.17
CA GLN A 14 3.48 -22.13 -26.49
C GLN A 14 2.72 -23.47 -26.58
N ASN A 15 3.07 -24.45 -25.74
CA ASN A 15 2.37 -25.74 -25.65
C ASN A 15 1.20 -25.75 -24.63
N PHE A 16 0.98 -24.67 -23.88
CA PHE A 16 -0.11 -24.57 -22.88
C PHE A 16 -1.44 -24.09 -23.49
N ASP A 17 -1.43 -23.62 -24.74
CA ASP A 17 -2.54 -22.97 -25.45
C ASP A 17 -3.38 -23.93 -26.33
N SER A 18 -3.60 -25.18 -25.92
CA SER A 18 -4.39 -26.17 -26.69
C SER A 18 -5.90 -25.84 -26.84
N ARG A 19 -6.33 -24.61 -26.51
CA ARG A 19 -7.70 -24.10 -26.71
C ARG A 19 -7.75 -22.84 -27.58
N GLU A 20 -6.75 -22.60 -28.43
CA GLU A 20 -6.92 -21.64 -29.52
C GLU A 20 -7.95 -22.20 -30.51
N THR A 21 -9.13 -21.56 -30.62
CA THR A 21 -10.11 -21.84 -31.67
C THR A 21 -9.43 -21.68 -33.02
N ILE A 22 -9.24 -22.79 -33.72
CA ILE A 22 -8.41 -22.86 -34.92
C ILE A 22 -9.19 -22.23 -36.08
N ASN A 23 -8.91 -20.95 -36.36
CA ASN A 23 -9.37 -20.29 -37.58
C ASN A 23 -8.18 -20.25 -38.56
N MET A 24 -8.23 -21.07 -39.61
CA MET A 24 -7.07 -21.41 -40.47
C MET A 24 -6.52 -20.22 -41.27
N THR A 25 -7.26 -19.11 -41.39
CA THR A 25 -6.79 -17.85 -42.01
C THR A 25 -6.17 -16.87 -41.01
N ASN A 26 -6.46 -17.00 -39.71
CA ASN A 26 -6.11 -16.01 -38.67
C ASN A 26 -5.11 -16.53 -37.63
N HIS A 27 -4.56 -17.74 -37.81
CA HIS A 27 -3.71 -18.45 -36.84
C HIS A 27 -2.50 -17.61 -36.37
N HIS A 28 -1.87 -16.88 -37.28
CA HIS A 28 -0.71 -16.04 -36.96
C HIS A 28 -1.10 -14.76 -36.21
N VAL A 29 -2.30 -14.22 -36.45
CA VAL A 29 -2.81 -12.98 -35.84
C VAL A 29 -3.34 -13.26 -34.42
N SER A 30 -4.06 -14.37 -34.22
CA SER A 30 -4.62 -14.77 -32.91
C SER A 30 -3.54 -15.00 -31.85
N GLY A 31 -2.55 -15.85 -32.12
CA GLY A 31 -1.47 -16.13 -31.18
C GLY A 31 -0.58 -14.91 -30.89
N ARG A 32 -0.42 -13.99 -31.86
CA ARG A 32 0.31 -12.73 -31.65
C ARG A 32 -0.45 -11.78 -30.72
N ARG A 33 -1.78 -11.69 -30.88
CA ARG A 33 -2.67 -10.90 -30.01
C ARG A 33 -2.68 -11.43 -28.58
N VAL A 34 -2.79 -12.74 -28.38
CA VAL A 34 -2.76 -13.38 -27.04
C VAL A 34 -1.41 -13.12 -26.34
N ARG A 35 -0.29 -13.25 -27.05
CA ARG A 35 1.03 -12.91 -26.50
C ARG A 35 1.15 -11.44 -26.11
N ALA A 36 0.62 -10.53 -26.93
CA ALA A 36 0.60 -9.10 -26.62
C ALA A 36 -0.26 -8.80 -25.38
N LEU A 37 -1.45 -9.40 -25.27
CA LEU A 37 -2.32 -9.25 -24.11
C LEU A 37 -1.68 -9.79 -22.83
N ARG A 38 -0.96 -10.91 -22.87
CA ARG A 38 -0.21 -11.43 -21.71
C ARG A 38 0.89 -10.48 -21.24
N LYS A 39 1.63 -9.90 -22.19
CA LYS A 39 2.65 -8.87 -21.88
C LYS A 39 2.00 -7.62 -21.27
N ALA A 40 0.90 -7.15 -21.88
CA ALA A 40 0.16 -5.99 -21.39
C ALA A 40 -0.39 -6.24 -19.96
N HIS A 41 -0.99 -7.41 -19.71
CA HIS A 41 -1.43 -7.83 -18.38
C HIS A 41 -0.29 -7.76 -17.35
N GLY A 42 0.88 -8.33 -17.67
CA GLY A 42 2.05 -8.28 -16.79
C GLY A 42 2.52 -6.85 -16.50
N ILE A 43 2.66 -6.01 -17.54
CA ILE A 43 3.12 -4.63 -17.41
C ILE A 43 2.13 -3.79 -16.59
N LEU A 44 0.84 -3.87 -16.92
CA LEU A 44 -0.22 -3.14 -16.21
C LEU A 44 -0.30 -3.54 -14.74
N ASN A 45 -0.14 -4.82 -14.42
CA ASN A 45 -0.17 -5.27 -13.03
C ASN A 45 1.10 -4.91 -12.24
N ILE A 46 2.27 -4.90 -12.87
CA ILE A 46 3.50 -4.41 -12.23
C ILE A 46 3.40 -2.90 -11.98
N ALA A 47 2.92 -2.13 -12.96
CA ALA A 47 2.79 -0.68 -12.83
C ALA A 47 1.69 -0.27 -11.83
N GLY A 48 0.49 -0.85 -11.96
CA GLY A 48 -0.65 -0.57 -11.10
C GLY A 48 -0.46 -1.13 -9.69
N TRP A 49 -0.58 -2.45 -9.56
CA TRP A 49 -0.52 -3.12 -8.25
C TRP A 49 0.88 -3.08 -7.63
N GLY A 50 1.92 -3.30 -8.43
CA GLY A 50 3.29 -3.49 -7.96
C GLY A 50 4.09 -2.21 -7.68
N PHE A 51 3.68 -1.05 -8.21
CA PHE A 51 4.42 0.21 -8.07
C PHE A 51 3.56 1.34 -7.51
N LEU A 52 2.43 1.66 -8.17
CA LEU A 52 1.60 2.81 -7.77
C LEU A 52 0.99 2.65 -6.38
N LEU A 53 0.49 1.46 -6.02
CA LEU A 53 -0.06 1.23 -4.68
C LEU A 53 1.01 1.31 -3.57
N PRO A 54 2.18 0.64 -3.67
CA PRO A 54 3.25 0.86 -2.69
C PRO A 54 3.69 2.32 -2.61
N CYS A 55 3.81 3.02 -3.75
CA CYS A 55 4.13 4.44 -3.78
C CYS A 55 3.09 5.27 -2.99
N GLY A 56 1.80 4.98 -3.15
CA GLY A 56 0.74 5.61 -2.37
C GLY A 56 0.87 5.37 -0.85
N VAL A 57 1.25 4.17 -0.44
CA VAL A 57 1.49 3.83 0.99
C VAL A 57 2.69 4.60 1.54
N ILE A 58 3.80 4.63 0.80
CA ILE A 58 5.01 5.40 1.14
C ILE A 58 4.63 6.88 1.29
N ALA A 59 3.89 7.43 0.32
CA ALA A 59 3.46 8.81 0.37
C ALA A 59 2.60 9.12 1.61
N ALA A 60 1.65 8.25 1.96
CA ALA A 60 0.83 8.45 3.17
C ALA A 60 1.64 8.41 4.47
N ARG A 61 2.71 7.61 4.53
CA ARG A 61 3.54 7.49 5.72
C ARG A 61 4.42 8.71 5.91
N TYR A 62 5.16 9.12 4.88
CA TYR A 62 6.17 10.18 5.04
C TYR A 62 5.60 11.59 4.90
N PHE A 63 4.69 11.84 3.96
CA PHE A 63 4.08 13.18 3.83
C PHE A 63 3.13 13.54 4.98
N ARG A 64 2.86 12.60 5.90
CA ARG A 64 2.13 12.88 7.14
C ARG A 64 2.98 13.60 8.19
N ASP A 65 4.30 13.35 8.21
CA ASP A 65 5.21 13.78 9.29
C ASP A 65 6.17 14.90 8.86
N PHE A 66 6.25 15.20 7.55
CA PHE A 66 7.00 16.36 7.06
C PHE A 66 6.32 17.68 7.46
N PRO A 67 7.09 18.69 7.92
CA PRO A 67 6.59 19.93 8.55
C PRO A 67 5.96 20.94 7.57
N PHE A 68 5.47 20.49 6.42
CA PHE A 68 4.62 21.33 5.58
C PHE A 68 3.20 21.24 6.16
N ASN A 69 2.65 22.35 6.65
CA ASN A 69 1.32 22.52 7.27
C ASN A 69 0.10 22.03 6.44
N CYS A 70 0.33 21.23 5.41
CA CYS A 70 -0.64 20.70 4.48
C CYS A 70 -1.14 19.31 4.90
N ARG A 71 -1.82 19.22 6.06
CA ARG A 71 -2.53 18.00 6.53
C ARG A 71 -3.53 17.42 5.51
N ARG A 72 -3.89 18.18 4.47
CA ARG A 72 -4.77 17.77 3.36
C ARG A 72 -4.00 17.16 2.18
N VAL A 73 -2.73 17.52 1.95
CA VAL A 73 -1.97 17.11 0.76
C VAL A 73 -1.63 15.62 0.77
N TRP A 74 -1.12 15.09 1.89
CA TRP A 74 -0.79 13.65 1.98
C TRP A 74 -2.01 12.77 1.66
N PHE A 75 -3.21 13.18 2.10
CA PHE A 75 -4.44 12.43 1.88
C PHE A 75 -4.85 12.47 0.40
N VAL A 76 -4.75 13.64 -0.25
CA VAL A 76 -5.05 13.78 -1.68
C VAL A 76 -4.04 12.98 -2.53
N VAL A 77 -2.75 13.08 -2.22
CA VAL A 77 -1.69 12.34 -2.93
C VAL A 77 -1.87 10.84 -2.75
N HIS A 78 -2.12 10.37 -1.53
CA HIS A 78 -2.40 8.97 -1.26
C HIS A 78 -3.62 8.48 -2.05
N VAL A 79 -4.76 9.14 -1.91
CA VAL A 79 -6.00 8.75 -2.61
C VAL A 79 -5.83 8.80 -4.13
N GLY A 80 -5.14 9.81 -4.66
CA GLY A 80 -4.84 9.92 -6.08
C GLY A 80 -4.01 8.74 -6.60
N LEU A 81 -2.89 8.43 -5.95
CA LEU A 81 -2.04 7.28 -6.31
C LEU A 81 -2.79 5.95 -6.20
N GLN A 82 -3.63 5.79 -5.17
CA GLN A 82 -4.42 4.58 -4.96
C GLN A 82 -5.47 4.42 -6.06
N ILE A 83 -6.21 5.47 -6.43
CA ILE A 83 -7.21 5.43 -7.51
C ILE A 83 -6.51 5.11 -8.84
N CYS A 84 -5.42 5.79 -9.17
CA CYS A 84 -4.65 5.52 -10.39
C CYS A 84 -4.11 4.08 -10.44
N GLY A 85 -3.54 3.60 -9.33
CA GLY A 85 -3.04 2.23 -9.23
C GLY A 85 -4.16 1.20 -9.39
N TYR A 86 -5.32 1.46 -8.80
CA TYR A 86 -6.48 0.58 -8.88
C TYR A 86 -7.14 0.56 -10.26
N THR A 87 -7.25 1.69 -10.96
CA THR A 87 -7.81 1.71 -12.32
C THR A 87 -6.92 0.97 -13.31
N ILE A 88 -5.62 1.25 -13.31
CA ILE A 88 -4.62 0.53 -14.14
C ILE A 88 -4.58 -0.95 -13.76
N GLY A 89 -4.59 -1.25 -12.46
CA GLY A 89 -4.59 -2.61 -11.96
C GLY A 89 -5.86 -3.38 -12.31
N THR A 90 -7.03 -2.73 -12.33
CA THR A 90 -8.31 -3.34 -12.73
C THR A 90 -8.30 -3.67 -14.22
N ALA A 91 -7.77 -2.80 -15.07
CA ALA A 91 -7.60 -3.09 -16.49
C ALA A 91 -6.68 -4.30 -16.71
N GLY A 92 -5.54 -4.34 -16.00
CA GLY A 92 -4.63 -5.50 -16.00
C GLY A 92 -5.33 -6.78 -15.53
N TRP A 93 -6.09 -6.72 -14.44
CA TRP A 93 -6.86 -7.86 -13.91
C TRP A 93 -7.92 -8.36 -14.88
N ALA A 94 -8.69 -7.47 -15.53
CA ALA A 94 -9.69 -7.82 -16.52
C ALA A 94 -9.09 -8.54 -17.74
N ILE A 95 -7.92 -8.07 -18.21
CA ILE A 95 -7.15 -8.78 -19.27
C ILE A 95 -6.70 -10.16 -18.78
N GLY A 96 -6.34 -10.29 -17.50
CA GLY A 96 -5.98 -11.59 -16.92
C GLY A 96 -7.15 -12.58 -16.90
N LEU A 97 -8.35 -12.10 -16.62
CA LEU A 97 -9.57 -12.90 -16.67
C LEU A 97 -9.93 -13.32 -18.10
N SER A 98 -9.71 -12.47 -19.11
CA SER A 98 -9.99 -12.82 -20.51
C SER A 98 -8.99 -13.81 -21.10
N LEU A 99 -7.81 -13.96 -20.49
CA LEU A 99 -6.75 -14.89 -20.90
C LEU A 99 -6.80 -16.26 -20.17
N GLN A 100 -7.91 -16.58 -19.49
CA GLN A 100 -8.01 -17.78 -18.67
C GLN A 100 -7.86 -19.07 -19.49
N SER A 101 -7.01 -19.97 -19.00
CA SER A 101 -6.93 -21.36 -19.43
C SER A 101 -7.03 -22.29 -18.21
N ASP A 102 -7.75 -23.40 -18.35
CA ASP A 102 -8.11 -24.28 -17.22
C ASP A 102 -7.10 -25.38 -16.90
N HIS A 103 -5.99 -25.48 -17.64
CA HIS A 103 -5.23 -26.73 -17.65
C HIS A 103 -4.30 -26.96 -16.44
N PHE A 104 -3.96 -25.96 -15.60
CA PHE A 104 -2.93 -26.14 -14.57
C PHE A 104 -3.20 -25.47 -13.20
N ARG A 105 -2.77 -26.18 -12.14
CA ARG A 105 -2.88 -25.77 -10.73
C ARG A 105 -2.19 -24.44 -10.41
N THR A 106 -1.07 -24.14 -11.07
CA THR A 106 -0.31 -22.89 -10.91
C THR A 106 -1.10 -21.68 -11.41
N PHE A 107 -1.75 -21.79 -12.58
CA PHE A 107 -2.64 -20.78 -13.13
C PHE A 107 -3.87 -20.57 -12.23
N ARG A 108 -4.45 -21.67 -11.71
CA ARG A 108 -5.56 -21.59 -10.75
C ARG A 108 -5.18 -20.84 -9.48
N ALA A 109 -4.01 -21.10 -8.91
CA ALA A 109 -3.54 -20.41 -7.71
C ALA A 109 -3.31 -18.90 -7.94
N HIS A 110 -2.63 -18.52 -9.03
CA HIS A 110 -2.44 -17.11 -9.41
C HIS A 110 -3.80 -16.40 -9.61
N ARG A 111 -4.75 -17.06 -10.27
CA ARG A 111 -6.10 -16.53 -10.47
C ARG A 111 -6.84 -16.31 -9.16
N ILE A 112 -6.88 -17.31 -8.28
CA ILE A 112 -7.59 -17.21 -6.98
C ILE A 112 -7.00 -16.07 -6.14
N ILE A 113 -5.66 -16.01 -6.04
CA ILE A 113 -4.99 -14.93 -5.32
C ILE A 113 -5.30 -13.57 -5.97
N GLY A 114 -5.30 -13.48 -7.30
CA GLY A 114 -5.69 -12.28 -8.03
C GLY A 114 -7.12 -11.80 -7.75
N ILE A 115 -8.08 -12.72 -7.63
CA ILE A 115 -9.48 -12.39 -7.25
C ILE A 115 -9.54 -11.90 -5.80
N ILE A 116 -8.82 -12.54 -4.88
CA ILE A 116 -8.72 -12.11 -3.48
C ILE A 116 -8.12 -10.70 -3.39
N ILE A 117 -7.03 -10.43 -4.10
CA ILE A 117 -6.40 -9.11 -4.19
C ILE A 117 -7.40 -8.06 -4.66
N PHE A 118 -8.12 -8.35 -5.75
CA PHE A 118 -9.12 -7.44 -6.28
C PHE A 118 -10.22 -7.14 -5.25
N GLY A 119 -10.76 -8.17 -4.59
CA GLY A 119 -11.75 -8.00 -3.52
C GLY A 119 -11.26 -7.15 -2.35
N LEU A 120 -10.05 -7.44 -1.85
CA LEU A 120 -9.43 -6.65 -0.77
C LEU A 120 -9.13 -5.21 -1.19
N ALA A 121 -8.70 -4.99 -2.44
CA ALA A 121 -8.48 -3.65 -2.97
C ALA A 121 -9.77 -2.85 -3.09
N THR A 122 -10.85 -3.47 -3.56
CA THR A 122 -12.19 -2.84 -3.59
C THR A 122 -12.65 -2.47 -2.18
N LEU A 123 -12.47 -3.37 -1.21
CA LEU A 123 -12.76 -3.09 0.20
C LEU A 123 -11.97 -1.87 0.71
N GLN A 124 -10.72 -1.71 0.28
CA GLN A 124 -9.91 -0.55 0.61
C GLN A 124 -10.37 0.74 -0.06
N MET A 125 -10.87 0.69 -1.29
CA MET A 125 -11.47 1.86 -1.93
C MET A 125 -12.79 2.26 -1.26
N LEU A 126 -13.59 1.28 -0.85
CA LEU A 126 -14.82 1.52 -0.08
C LEU A 126 -14.54 2.12 1.31
N ALA A 127 -13.35 1.91 1.87
CA ALA A 127 -12.95 2.53 3.13
C ALA A 127 -13.00 4.07 3.09
N ILE A 128 -12.83 4.68 1.92
CA ILE A 128 -12.95 6.14 1.73
C ILE A 128 -14.38 6.60 2.01
N PHE A 129 -15.37 5.88 1.49
CA PHE A 129 -16.80 6.20 1.65
C PHE A 129 -17.30 5.90 3.07
N LEU A 130 -16.79 4.83 3.68
CA LEU A 130 -17.16 4.40 5.03
C LEU A 130 -16.40 5.14 6.14
N LYS A 131 -15.64 6.20 5.80
CA LYS A 131 -14.77 6.92 6.73
C LYS A 131 -15.59 7.62 7.84
N PRO A 132 -15.48 7.19 9.11
CA PRO A 132 -16.25 7.77 10.22
C PRO A 132 -15.82 9.22 10.53
N LYS A 133 -16.74 9.99 11.13
CA LYS A 133 -16.44 11.34 11.67
C LYS A 133 -15.33 11.27 12.74
N LYS A 134 -14.64 12.38 12.97
CA LYS A 134 -13.41 12.42 13.80
C LYS A 134 -13.65 12.04 15.26
N ASP A 135 -14.84 12.31 15.78
CA ASP A 135 -15.17 12.18 17.21
C ASP A 135 -15.75 10.81 17.58
N ASP A 136 -15.77 9.88 16.64
CA ASP A 136 -16.36 8.57 16.84
C ASP A 136 -15.30 7.53 17.26
N ARG A 137 -15.62 6.72 18.28
CA ARG A 137 -14.80 5.58 18.72
C ARG A 137 -14.56 4.58 17.58
N TYR A 138 -15.48 4.50 16.61
CA TYR A 138 -15.32 3.67 15.42
C TYR A 138 -14.13 4.05 14.53
N ARG A 139 -13.61 5.28 14.64
CA ARG A 139 -12.45 5.73 13.84
C ARG A 139 -11.16 4.97 14.18
N ARG A 140 -11.01 4.52 15.42
CA ARG A 140 -9.85 3.70 15.84
C ARG A 140 -9.89 2.33 15.18
N TYR A 141 -11.05 1.65 15.21
CA TYR A 141 -11.26 0.37 14.53
C TYR A 141 -11.09 0.52 13.01
N TRP A 142 -11.63 1.61 12.44
CA TRP A 142 -11.46 1.93 11.03
C TRP A 142 -9.98 2.01 10.64
N ASN A 143 -9.19 2.72 11.45
CA ASN A 143 -7.77 2.88 11.18
C ASN A 143 -7.00 1.56 11.28
N ILE A 144 -7.32 0.71 12.27
CA ILE A 144 -6.68 -0.60 12.46
C ILE A 144 -6.97 -1.51 11.27
N TYR A 145 -8.25 -1.69 10.90
CA TYR A 145 -8.58 -2.58 9.79
C TYR A 145 -8.00 -2.04 8.47
N HIS A 146 -8.08 -0.73 8.23
CA HIS A 146 -7.58 -0.13 6.98
C HIS A 146 -6.08 -0.36 6.82
N HIS A 147 -5.29 -0.20 7.88
CA HIS A 147 -3.86 -0.48 7.84
C HIS A 147 -3.58 -1.99 7.68
N PHE A 148 -4.25 -2.84 8.47
CA PHE A 148 -4.03 -4.28 8.44
C PHE A 148 -4.37 -4.91 7.08
N VAL A 149 -5.53 -4.57 6.53
CA VAL A 149 -5.96 -5.01 5.20
C VAL A 149 -5.01 -4.46 4.13
N GLY A 150 -4.45 -3.26 4.31
CA GLY A 150 -3.56 -2.60 3.36
C GLY A 150 -2.22 -3.32 3.23
N TYR A 151 -1.62 -3.67 4.37
CA TYR A 151 -0.37 -4.45 4.39
C TYR A 151 -0.57 -5.88 3.89
N THR A 152 -1.71 -6.50 4.23
CA THR A 152 -2.08 -7.83 3.71
C THR A 152 -2.20 -7.79 2.18
N LEU A 153 -2.91 -6.80 1.65
CA LEU A 153 -3.05 -6.57 0.21
C LEU A 153 -1.69 -6.42 -0.49
N LEU A 154 -0.81 -5.58 0.05
CA LEU A 154 0.53 -5.35 -0.50
C LEU A 154 1.35 -6.65 -0.57
N SER A 155 1.30 -7.45 0.50
CA SER A 155 2.01 -8.73 0.57
C SER A 155 1.49 -9.74 -0.45
N LEU A 156 0.17 -9.84 -0.59
CA LEU A 156 -0.46 -10.73 -1.58
C LEU A 156 -0.12 -10.32 -3.01
N ILE A 157 -0.06 -9.02 -3.32
CA ILE A 157 0.34 -8.50 -4.63
C ILE A 157 1.74 -9.00 -5.01
N VAL A 158 2.71 -8.88 -4.10
CA VAL A 158 4.09 -9.34 -4.35
C VAL A 158 4.12 -10.83 -4.66
N ILE A 159 3.46 -11.65 -3.83
CA ILE A 159 3.35 -13.10 -4.03
C ILE A 159 2.71 -13.41 -5.38
N ASN A 160 1.65 -12.69 -5.73
CA ASN A 160 0.92 -12.92 -6.97
C ASN A 160 1.72 -12.55 -8.22
N ILE A 161 2.51 -11.47 -8.17
CA ILE A 161 3.41 -11.08 -9.26
C ILE A 161 4.51 -12.14 -9.45
N PHE A 162 5.12 -12.64 -8.38
CA PHE A 162 6.10 -13.73 -8.48
C PHE A 162 5.50 -15.01 -9.07
N LYS A 163 4.28 -15.37 -8.66
CA LYS A 163 3.55 -16.51 -9.26
C LYS A 163 3.26 -16.26 -10.76
N GLY A 164 2.86 -15.05 -11.14
CA GLY A 164 2.64 -14.67 -12.53
C GLY A 164 3.92 -14.75 -13.37
N LEU A 165 5.05 -14.28 -12.85
CA LEU A 165 6.37 -14.40 -13.49
C LEU A 165 6.81 -15.87 -13.62
N ALA A 166 6.56 -16.69 -12.60
CA ALA A 166 6.87 -18.12 -12.65
C ALA A 166 6.03 -18.86 -13.72
N ILE A 167 4.78 -18.46 -13.91
CA ILE A 167 3.90 -18.97 -14.96
C ILE A 167 4.39 -18.54 -16.35
N LEU A 168 4.74 -17.27 -16.51
CA LEU A 168 5.13 -16.69 -17.81
C LEU A 168 6.53 -17.14 -18.27
N GLN A 169 7.36 -17.69 -17.36
CA GLN A 169 8.77 -18.02 -17.58
C GLN A 169 9.50 -17.01 -18.48
N PRO A 170 9.44 -15.70 -18.17
CA PRO A 170 10.05 -14.69 -19.01
C PRO A 170 11.58 -14.81 -18.94
N PRO A 171 12.30 -14.15 -19.87
CA PRO A 171 13.74 -14.02 -19.77
C PRO A 171 14.15 -13.55 -18.38
N LYS A 172 15.28 -14.05 -17.86
CA LYS A 172 15.76 -13.75 -16.49
C LYS A 172 15.76 -12.24 -16.18
N SER A 173 15.94 -11.39 -17.19
CA SER A 173 15.88 -9.93 -17.11
C SER A 173 14.60 -9.41 -16.45
N TRP A 174 13.41 -9.95 -16.78
CA TRP A 174 12.15 -9.49 -16.20
C TRP A 174 12.06 -9.71 -14.69
N LYS A 175 12.56 -10.87 -14.23
CA LYS A 175 12.64 -11.17 -12.80
C LYS A 175 13.59 -10.20 -12.10
N HIS A 176 14.74 -9.90 -12.71
CA HIS A 176 15.71 -8.94 -12.16
C HIS A 176 15.16 -7.52 -12.14
N THR A 177 14.45 -7.08 -13.19
CA THR A 177 13.79 -5.76 -13.21
C THR A 177 12.79 -5.61 -12.07
N TYR A 178 11.96 -6.63 -11.84
CA TYR A 178 11.00 -6.58 -10.73
C TYR A 178 11.68 -6.63 -9.35
N ILE A 179 12.72 -7.46 -9.18
CA ILE A 179 13.52 -7.48 -7.94
C ILE A 179 14.19 -6.12 -7.72
N SER A 180 14.77 -5.52 -8.76
CA SER A 180 15.38 -4.19 -8.70
C SER A 180 14.35 -3.12 -8.32
N LEU A 181 13.12 -3.21 -8.82
CA LEU A 181 12.02 -2.32 -8.44
C LEU A 181 11.66 -2.47 -6.96
N LEU A 182 11.56 -3.71 -6.46
CA LEU A 182 11.29 -3.97 -5.05
C LEU A 182 12.42 -3.48 -4.14
N VAL A 183 13.68 -3.70 -4.53
CA VAL A 183 14.85 -3.19 -3.80
C VAL A 183 14.85 -1.67 -3.81
N LEU A 184 14.57 -1.02 -4.94
CA LEU A 184 14.47 0.43 -5.02
C LEU A 184 13.38 0.98 -4.08
N LEU A 185 12.17 0.42 -4.12
CA LEU A 185 11.08 0.81 -3.22
C LEU A 185 11.44 0.58 -1.75
N GLY A 186 12.07 -0.57 -1.43
CA GLY A 186 12.55 -0.89 -0.09
C GLY A 186 13.65 0.07 0.40
N SER A 187 14.59 0.43 -0.47
CA SER A 187 15.64 1.41 -0.17
C SER A 187 15.07 2.80 0.06
N ILE A 188 14.07 3.22 -0.72
CA ILE A 188 13.35 4.49 -0.49
C ILE A 188 12.68 4.50 0.89
N VAL A 189 11.99 3.43 1.25
CA VAL A 189 11.39 3.28 2.59
C VAL A 189 12.46 3.34 3.67
N LEU A 190 13.55 2.60 3.52
CA LEU A 190 14.63 2.57 4.51
C LEU A 190 15.30 3.93 4.68
N LEU A 191 15.59 4.63 3.58
CA LEU A 191 16.14 5.99 3.61
C LEU A 191 15.20 6.96 4.32
N LEU A 192 13.91 6.95 3.96
CA LEU A 192 12.93 7.84 4.56
C LEU A 192 12.70 7.50 6.05
N GLU A 193 12.75 6.23 6.44
CA GLU A 193 12.70 5.83 7.85
C GLU A 193 13.92 6.36 8.62
N ILE A 194 15.15 6.23 8.07
CA ILE A 194 16.36 6.81 8.69
C ILE A 194 16.21 8.32 8.90
N ILE A 195 15.65 9.04 7.93
CA ILE A 195 15.43 10.50 8.04
C ILE A 195 14.44 10.81 9.17
N THR A 196 13.31 10.08 9.25
CA THR A 196 12.32 10.29 10.31
C THR A 196 12.92 10.04 11.70
N TRP A 197 13.72 8.97 11.85
CA TRP A 197 14.40 8.67 13.11
C TRP A 197 15.46 9.71 13.45
N ALA A 198 16.25 10.15 12.48
CA ALA A 198 17.26 11.20 12.69
C ALA A 198 16.60 12.51 13.18
N LYS A 199 15.46 12.90 12.58
CA LYS A 199 14.68 14.05 13.04
C LYS A 199 14.16 13.85 14.46
N PHE A 200 13.59 12.69 14.76
CA PHE A 200 13.10 12.38 16.12
C PHE A 200 14.22 12.46 17.16
N TYR A 201 15.41 11.93 16.87
CA TYR A 201 16.57 12.05 17.76
C TYR A 201 17.00 13.50 17.93
N TRP A 202 17.01 14.28 16.85
CA TRP A 202 17.36 15.70 16.88
C TRP A 202 16.36 16.51 17.74
N ASP A 203 15.06 16.35 17.52
CA ASP A 203 14.00 17.05 18.28
C ASP A 203 14.07 16.71 19.79
N ASN A 204 14.35 15.44 20.14
CA ASN A 204 14.53 15.03 21.54
C ASN A 204 15.82 15.59 22.15
N PHE A 205 16.91 15.64 21.38
CA PHE A 205 18.17 16.23 21.81
C PHE A 205 18.01 17.73 22.08
N ASP A 206 17.38 18.48 21.18
CA ASP A 206 17.13 19.91 21.34
C ASP A 206 16.22 20.20 22.54
N CYS A 207 15.18 19.38 22.77
CA CYS A 207 14.29 19.53 23.92
C CYS A 207 15.03 19.28 25.25
N THR A 208 15.81 18.20 25.33
CA THR A 208 16.58 17.87 26.54
C THR A 208 17.71 18.87 26.81
N PHE A 209 18.39 19.36 25.77
CA PHE A 209 19.39 20.42 25.89
C PHE A 209 18.75 21.73 26.37
N ASN A 210 17.63 22.16 25.78
CA ASN A 210 16.92 23.36 26.20
C ASN A 210 16.43 23.26 27.66
N LEU A 211 15.82 22.14 28.07
CA LEU A 211 15.37 21.94 29.45
C LEU A 211 16.51 22.01 30.47
N LYS A 212 17.69 21.50 30.11
CA LYS A 212 18.87 21.53 30.98
C LYS A 212 19.47 22.93 31.13
N ASN A 213 19.18 23.84 30.20
CA ASN A 213 19.67 25.22 30.18
C ASN A 213 18.66 26.24 30.75
N ILE A 214 17.43 25.83 31.10
CA ILE A 214 16.44 26.72 31.74
C ILE A 214 16.76 26.81 33.24
N PRO A 215 16.97 28.02 33.80
CA PRO A 215 17.17 28.17 35.24
C PRO A 215 15.91 27.72 35.99
N PRO A 216 16.05 27.12 37.19
CA PRO A 216 14.91 26.64 37.96
C PRO A 216 13.92 27.79 38.22
N PRO A 217 12.60 27.53 38.15
CA PRO A 217 11.62 28.57 38.42
C PRO A 217 11.83 29.11 39.83
N PRO A 218 11.69 30.43 40.05
CA PRO A 218 11.80 31.00 41.38
C PRO A 218 10.79 30.30 42.28
N MET A 219 11.25 29.81 43.44
CA MET A 219 10.39 29.19 44.42
C MET A 219 9.31 30.19 44.79
N ARG A 220 8.09 29.97 44.31
CA ARG A 220 6.93 30.77 44.67
C ARG A 220 6.75 30.58 46.17
N SER A 221 7.12 31.58 46.95
CA SER A 221 6.78 31.62 48.36
C SER A 221 5.27 31.44 48.44
N LEU A 222 4.83 30.39 49.14
CA LEU A 222 3.44 30.19 49.51
C LEU A 222 3.04 31.38 50.38
N GLN A 223 2.58 32.47 49.76
CA GLN A 223 1.89 33.53 50.48
C GLN A 223 0.58 32.91 50.99
N PRO A 224 0.32 32.97 52.31
CA PRO A 224 -0.92 32.47 52.86
C PRO A 224 -2.11 33.21 52.25
N PRO A 225 -3.26 32.54 52.03
CA PRO A 225 -4.43 33.16 51.43
C PRO A 225 -4.88 34.36 52.26
N ALA A 226 -5.19 35.47 51.59
CA ALA A 226 -5.64 36.69 52.23
C ALA A 226 -6.92 36.43 53.06
N PRO A 227 -7.04 37.03 54.27
CA PRO A 227 -8.22 36.83 55.10
C PRO A 227 -9.45 37.40 54.40
N VAL A 228 -10.49 36.57 54.32
CA VAL A 228 -11.82 36.91 53.77
C VAL A 228 -12.41 38.03 54.64
N GLN A 229 -12.46 39.25 54.09
CA GLN A 229 -13.21 40.36 54.68
C GLN A 229 -14.71 40.04 54.57
N ARG A 230 -15.29 39.56 55.68
CA ARG A 230 -16.73 39.30 55.80
C ARG A 230 -17.40 40.67 56.05
N GLY A 231 -17.92 41.28 55.00
CA GLY A 231 -18.65 42.55 55.08
C GLY A 231 -19.89 42.42 55.98
N ALA A 232 -19.90 43.18 57.08
CA ALA A 232 -21.09 43.43 57.87
C ALA A 232 -21.97 44.44 57.12
N GLN A 233 -23.13 43.99 56.63
CA GLN A 233 -24.25 44.88 56.35
C GLN A 233 -24.91 45.21 57.69
N GLU A 234 -24.55 46.36 58.28
CA GLU A 234 -25.36 46.95 59.34
C GLU A 234 -26.57 47.66 58.73
N LEU A 235 -27.73 47.28 59.25
CA LEU A 235 -29.00 47.95 59.13
C LEU A 235 -28.92 49.34 59.76
N GLY A 236 -29.34 50.38 59.03
CA GLY A 236 -29.53 51.70 59.61
C GLY A 236 -30.01 52.73 58.60
N ASN A 237 -31.32 52.79 58.36
CA ASN A 237 -32.03 54.08 58.29
C ASN A 237 -33.54 53.88 58.30
N GLY A 238 -34.16 54.33 59.38
CA GLY A 238 -35.56 54.75 59.41
C GLY A 238 -35.60 56.24 59.70
N THR A 239 -36.34 56.99 58.88
CA THR A 239 -37.25 58.11 59.20
C THR A 239 -38.02 58.42 57.94
#